data_AF-A0A929V9J9-F1
#
_entry.id   AF-A0A929V9J9-F1
#
_cell.length_a   1.000
_cell.length_b   1.000
_cell.length_c   1.000
_cell.angle_alpha   90.00
_cell.angle_beta   90.00
_cell.angle_gamma   90.00
#
_symmetry.space_group_name_H-M   'P 1'
#
loop_
_entity.id
_entity.type
_entity.pdbx_description
1 polymer ?
#
loop_
_entity_poly.entity_id
_entity_poly.type
_entity_poly.pdbx_seq_one_letter_code
_entity_poly.pdbx_strand_id
1 'polypeptide(L)'
;MIQGYKKGFTLIELMLAMSFISVLLLSIAMVGIQAGKMYSRGIVLRDVNQAGRDISDTIRRDFLQANAEKIDTTGLRVPNNSNWSTGRLCLGSHSYVWNNSKYLDDPSLLGGNSLFKVNGNPVNLVRVVDADSGLCKKDASGKYPETVDLAKSSNLLRNINSGDGSIGVHEVTLEKITSDNSREALYKLTFTLGTSKMSEIRDSSCKAPTEDDSNFEFCAINKFEMIVRTNG
;
A
#
# COMPACT_ATOMS: atom_id res chain seq x y z
N MET A 1 -53.21 -47.20 -38.37
CA MET A 1 -51.84 -46.87 -37.96
C MET A 1 -51.65 -45.38 -38.21
N ILE A 2 -51.71 -44.55 -37.16
CA ILE A 2 -51.74 -43.09 -37.29
C ILE A 2 -50.32 -42.63 -37.57
N GLN A 3 -50.04 -42.30 -38.83
CA GLN A 3 -48.74 -41.80 -39.27
C GLN A 3 -48.58 -40.36 -38.77
N GLY A 4 -48.06 -40.21 -37.57
CA GLY A 4 -47.76 -38.90 -36.98
C GLY A 4 -46.68 -38.21 -37.81
N TYR A 5 -47.07 -37.18 -38.56
CA TYR A 5 -46.14 -36.27 -39.21
C TYR A 5 -45.22 -35.67 -38.13
N LYS A 6 -43.96 -36.13 -38.06
CA LYS A 6 -42.93 -35.46 -37.27
C LYS A 6 -42.61 -34.14 -37.96
N LYS A 7 -43.11 -33.03 -37.41
CA LYS A 7 -42.70 -31.68 -37.83
C LYS A 7 -41.21 -31.54 -37.55
N GLY A 8 -40.39 -31.60 -38.60
CA GLY A 8 -38.98 -31.20 -38.54
C GLY A 8 -38.89 -29.69 -38.38
N PHE A 9 -37.96 -29.22 -37.57
CA PHE A 9 -37.62 -27.80 -37.48
C PHE A 9 -37.04 -27.33 -38.82
N THR A 10 -37.40 -26.11 -39.24
CA THR A 10 -36.75 -25.50 -40.40
C THR A 10 -35.32 -25.12 -40.04
N LEU A 11 -34.41 -25.19 -41.02
CA LEU A 11 -33.00 -24.80 -40.84
C LEU A 11 -32.88 -23.36 -40.30
N ILE A 12 -33.80 -22.48 -40.70
CA ILE A 12 -33.87 -21.09 -40.25
C ILE A 12 -34.25 -20.98 -38.77
N GLU A 13 -35.28 -21.69 -38.31
CA GLU A 13 -35.67 -21.68 -36.89
C GLU A 13 -34.57 -22.23 -35.99
N LEU A 14 -33.86 -23.28 -36.44
CA LEU A 14 -32.71 -23.83 -35.70
C LEU A 14 -31.56 -22.82 -35.60
N MET A 15 -31.24 -22.14 -36.70
CA MET A 15 -30.19 -21.11 -36.71
C MET A 15 -30.55 -19.90 -35.85
N LEU A 16 -31.83 -19.50 -35.83
CA LEU A 16 -32.31 -18.39 -35.01
C LEU A 16 -32.32 -18.75 -33.50
N ALA A 17 -32.67 -19.99 -33.16
CA ALA A 17 -32.59 -20.47 -31.78
C ALA A 17 -31.13 -20.52 -31.28
N MET A 18 -30.21 -21.05 -32.09
CA MET A 18 -28.79 -21.13 -31.74
C MET A 18 -28.13 -19.76 -31.62
N SER A 19 -28.49 -18.79 -32.47
CA SER A 19 -27.97 -17.42 -32.39
C SER A 19 -28.42 -16.73 -31.09
N PHE A 20 -29.69 -16.89 -30.70
CA PHE A 20 -30.20 -16.36 -29.45
C PHE A 20 -29.50 -16.94 -28.23
N ILE A 21 -29.32 -18.27 -28.19
CA ILE A 21 -28.58 -18.95 -27.10
C ILE A 21 -27.14 -18.44 -27.04
N SER A 22 -26.49 -18.25 -28.18
CA SER A 22 -25.10 -17.77 -28.24
C SER A 22 -24.96 -16.35 -27.69
N VAL A 23 -25.86 -15.43 -28.05
CA VAL A 23 -25.87 -14.06 -27.52
C VAL A 23 -26.12 -14.04 -26.02
N LEU A 24 -27.02 -14.91 -25.52
CA LEU A 24 -27.29 -15.04 -24.09
C LEU A 24 -26.05 -15.53 -23.33
N LEU A 25 -25.37 -16.56 -23.84
CA LEU A 25 -24.15 -17.09 -23.22
C LEU A 25 -23.01 -16.06 -23.20
N LEU A 26 -22.82 -15.30 -24.29
CA LEU A 26 -21.85 -14.21 -24.33
C LEU A 26 -22.16 -13.12 -23.30
N SER A 27 -23.44 -12.77 -23.14
CA SER A 27 -23.87 -11.78 -22.16
C SER A 27 -23.57 -12.25 -20.72
N ILE A 28 -23.88 -13.50 -20.40
CA ILE A 28 -23.59 -14.10 -19.09
C ILE A 28 -22.09 -14.13 -18.83
N ALA A 29 -21.29 -14.53 -19.82
CA ALA A 29 -19.83 -14.56 -19.70
C ALA A 29 -19.25 -13.17 -19.42
N MET A 30 -19.71 -12.13 -20.14
CA MET A 30 -19.27 -10.76 -19.91
C MET A 30 -19.62 -10.25 -18.52
N VAL A 31 -20.82 -10.57 -18.02
CA VAL A 31 -21.23 -10.21 -16.65
C VAL A 31 -20.35 -10.93 -15.62
N GLY A 32 -20.07 -12.21 -15.82
CA GLY A 32 -19.20 -12.99 -14.93
C GLY A 32 -17.79 -12.41 -14.83
N ILE A 33 -17.20 -12.02 -15.97
CA ILE A 33 -15.87 -11.37 -16.00
C ILE A 33 -15.91 -10.05 -15.22
N GLN A 34 -16.90 -9.18 -15.48
CA GLN A 34 -17.02 -7.89 -14.80
C GLN A 34 -17.22 -8.04 -13.29
N ALA A 35 -18.04 -9.00 -12.85
CA ALA A 35 -18.23 -9.31 -11.44
C ALA A 35 -16.93 -9.79 -10.79
N GLY A 36 -16.16 -10.65 -11.47
CA GLY A 36 -14.86 -11.10 -11.01
C GLY A 36 -13.85 -9.96 -10.83
N LYS A 37 -13.79 -9.05 -11.81
CA LYS A 37 -12.94 -7.85 -11.75
C LYS A 37 -13.29 -6.94 -10.56
N MET A 38 -14.58 -6.72 -10.32
CA MET A 38 -15.05 -5.93 -9.18
C MET A 38 -14.75 -6.61 -7.84
N TYR A 39 -14.87 -7.94 -7.77
CA TYR A 39 -14.55 -8.72 -6.58
C TYR A 39 -13.07 -8.61 -6.21
N SER A 40 -12.15 -8.81 -7.17
CA SER A 40 -10.71 -8.66 -6.94
C SER A 40 -10.37 -7.26 -6.40
N ARG A 41 -10.92 -6.22 -7.03
CA ARG A 41 -10.70 -4.84 -6.58
C ARG A 41 -11.24 -4.59 -5.17
N GLY A 42 -12.40 -5.16 -4.87
CA GLY A 42 -12.99 -5.10 -3.53
C GLY A 42 -12.11 -5.72 -2.46
N ILE A 43 -11.47 -6.86 -2.75
CA ILE A 43 -10.50 -7.49 -1.85
C ILE A 43 -9.29 -6.59 -1.62
N VAL A 44 -8.63 -6.12 -2.68
CA VAL A 44 -7.42 -5.30 -2.53
C VAL A 44 -7.72 -4.01 -1.76
N LEU A 45 -8.85 -3.35 -2.05
CA LEU A 45 -9.26 -2.15 -1.32
C LEU A 45 -9.56 -2.46 0.15
N ARG A 46 -10.18 -3.59 0.47
CA ARG A 46 -10.41 -4.02 1.85
C ARG A 46 -9.08 -4.24 2.57
N ASP A 47 -8.12 -4.91 1.94
CA ASP A 47 -6.83 -5.25 2.53
C ASP A 47 -5.98 -4.00 2.80
N VAL A 48 -5.97 -3.02 1.87
CA VAL A 48 -5.37 -1.68 2.09
C VAL A 48 -6.01 -0.97 3.28
N ASN A 49 -7.34 -0.97 3.36
CA ASN A 49 -8.07 -0.34 4.46
C ASN A 49 -7.81 -1.01 5.81
N GLN A 50 -7.71 -2.34 5.82
CA GLN A 50 -7.39 -3.09 7.02
C GLN A 50 -5.97 -2.78 7.50
N ALA A 51 -4.98 -2.85 6.60
CA ALA A 51 -3.60 -2.50 6.92
C ALA A 51 -3.49 -1.06 7.45
N GLY A 52 -4.16 -0.10 6.81
CA GLY A 52 -4.16 1.29 7.26
C GLY A 52 -4.76 1.49 8.65
N ARG A 53 -5.83 0.77 9.00
CA ARG A 53 -6.41 0.80 10.36
C ARG A 53 -5.45 0.21 11.39
N ASP A 54 -4.90 -0.98 11.12
CA ASP A 54 -3.99 -1.68 12.04
C ASP A 54 -2.71 -0.86 12.29
N ILE A 55 -2.17 -0.24 11.24
CA ILE A 55 -1.04 0.70 11.30
C ILE A 55 -1.41 1.93 12.11
N SER A 56 -2.55 2.57 11.80
CA SER A 56 -3.01 3.76 12.52
C SER A 56 -3.12 3.50 14.01
N ASP A 57 -3.76 2.40 14.42
CA ASP A 57 -3.95 2.08 15.83
C ASP A 57 -2.64 1.79 16.54
N THR A 58 -1.69 1.15 15.85
CA THR A 58 -0.34 0.94 16.38
C THR A 58 0.39 2.26 16.57
N ILE A 59 0.34 3.15 15.57
CA ILE A 59 0.94 4.49 15.66
C ILE A 59 0.30 5.32 16.78
N ARG A 60 -1.02 5.30 16.94
CA ARG A 60 -1.70 6.00 18.05
C ARG A 60 -1.13 5.56 19.40
N ARG A 61 -1.01 4.25 19.62
CA ARG A 61 -0.48 3.70 20.87
C ARG A 61 0.96 4.15 21.13
N ASP A 62 1.79 4.16 20.10
CA ASP A 62 3.19 4.58 20.23
C ASP A 62 3.31 6.09 20.48
N PHE A 63 2.49 6.91 19.83
CA PHE A 63 2.43 8.36 20.10
C PHE A 63 1.99 8.64 21.53
N LEU A 64 1.03 7.89 22.08
CA LEU A 64 0.61 8.05 23.48
C LEU A 64 1.75 7.77 24.48
N GLN A 65 2.75 6.98 24.10
CA GLN A 65 3.94 6.70 24.91
C GLN A 65 5.14 7.59 24.54
N ALA A 66 5.03 8.39 23.49
CA ALA A 66 6.10 9.23 23.01
C ALA A 66 6.16 10.53 23.81
N ASN A 67 7.37 11.09 23.86
CA ASN A 67 7.60 12.44 24.35
C ASN A 67 7.80 13.35 23.13
N ALA A 68 7.04 14.45 23.05
CA ALA A 68 7.08 15.35 21.89
C ALA A 68 8.49 15.91 21.60
N GLU A 69 9.33 16.09 22.63
CA GLU A 69 10.71 16.58 22.49
C GLU A 69 11.64 15.52 21.85
N LYS A 70 11.26 14.25 21.87
CA LYS A 70 12.04 13.13 21.31
C LYS A 70 11.58 12.71 19.91
N ILE A 71 10.50 13.29 19.40
CA ILE A 71 10.02 13.01 18.06
C ILE A 71 10.96 13.69 17.05
N ASP A 72 11.54 12.88 16.16
CA ASP A 72 12.46 13.33 15.13
C ASP A 72 11.84 13.10 13.74
N THR A 73 11.67 14.19 13.00
CA THR A 73 11.13 14.22 11.64
C THR A 73 12.18 14.51 10.58
N THR A 74 13.47 14.62 10.93
CA THR A 74 14.57 14.90 9.98
C THR A 74 14.75 13.79 8.93
N GLY A 75 14.33 12.57 9.27
CA GLY A 75 14.29 11.43 8.37
C GLY A 75 12.94 11.22 7.70
N LEU A 76 11.94 12.08 7.95
CA LEU A 76 10.61 11.97 7.37
C LEU A 76 10.71 12.23 5.86
N ARG A 77 10.50 11.19 5.07
CA ARG A 77 10.61 11.25 3.61
C ARG A 77 9.24 11.07 2.96
N VAL A 78 8.82 12.20 2.39
CA VAL A 78 8.11 12.42 1.12
C VAL A 78 6.57 12.44 1.10
N PRO A 79 6.07 13.60 0.62
CA PRO A 79 4.82 13.83 -0.11
C PRO A 79 4.95 14.11 -1.64
N ASN A 80 6.13 14.03 -2.26
CA ASN A 80 6.25 13.86 -3.73
C ASN A 80 7.58 13.25 -4.21
N ASN A 81 7.50 12.08 -4.87
CA ASN A 81 8.50 11.23 -5.57
C ASN A 81 9.91 11.79 -5.86
N SER A 82 10.58 12.33 -4.84
CA SER A 82 11.99 12.68 -4.91
C SER A 82 12.85 11.41 -4.96
N ASN A 83 14.13 11.50 -5.34
CA ASN A 83 15.04 10.35 -5.33
C ASN A 83 15.41 9.96 -3.89
N TRP A 84 14.48 9.39 -3.12
CA TRP A 84 14.69 8.89 -1.75
C TRP A 84 14.50 7.39 -1.72
N SER A 85 15.43 6.66 -1.09
CA SER A 85 15.35 5.20 -0.97
C SER A 85 14.59 4.73 0.26
N THR A 86 14.71 5.47 1.37
CA THR A 86 14.14 5.10 2.68
C THR A 86 13.55 6.32 3.38
N GLY A 87 12.46 6.12 4.10
CA GLY A 87 11.81 7.11 4.96
C GLY A 87 11.70 6.60 6.38
N ARG A 88 11.73 7.51 7.35
CA ARG A 88 11.66 7.15 8.77
C ARG A 88 10.92 8.20 9.60
N LEU A 89 10.24 7.73 10.63
CA LEU A 89 9.58 8.53 11.65
C LEU A 89 9.99 7.98 13.01
N CYS A 90 10.76 8.74 13.79
CA CYS A 90 11.22 8.31 15.11
C CYS A 90 10.43 9.01 16.21
N LEU A 91 9.89 8.23 17.13
CA LEU A 91 9.05 8.69 18.25
C LEU A 91 9.78 8.67 19.60
N GLY A 92 11.09 8.44 19.62
CA GLY A 92 11.90 8.35 20.83
C GLY A 92 12.14 6.93 21.34
N SER A 93 11.08 6.13 21.43
CA SER A 93 11.13 4.71 21.86
C SER A 93 10.89 3.73 20.72
N HIS A 94 10.15 4.16 19.71
CA HIS A 94 9.81 3.39 18.54
C HIS A 94 10.04 4.22 17.29
N SER A 95 10.48 3.55 16.22
CA SER A 95 10.76 4.17 14.94
C SER A 95 10.08 3.37 13.84
N TYR A 96 9.41 4.08 12.96
CA TYR A 96 8.78 3.52 11.77
C TYR A 96 9.72 3.76 10.60
N VAL A 97 10.04 2.70 9.86
CA VAL A 97 10.91 2.80 8.69
C VAL A 97 10.23 2.14 7.52
N TRP A 98 10.29 2.79 6.38
CA TRP A 98 9.77 2.26 5.13
C TRP A 98 10.74 2.50 3.99
N ASN A 99 10.63 1.66 2.97
CA ASN A 99 11.35 1.82 1.73
C ASN A 99 10.43 2.45 0.68
N ASN A 100 11.04 3.13 -0.29
CA ASN A 100 10.30 3.66 -1.42
C ASN A 100 9.80 2.51 -2.31
N SER A 101 8.49 2.48 -2.56
CA SER A 101 7.82 1.49 -3.39
C SER A 101 8.44 1.35 -4.78
N LYS A 102 8.94 2.46 -5.38
CA LYS A 102 9.63 2.45 -6.68
C LYS A 102 10.85 1.54 -6.73
N TYR A 103 11.66 1.55 -5.67
CA TYR A 103 12.89 0.76 -5.62
C TYR A 103 12.67 -0.67 -5.10
N LEU A 104 11.53 -0.91 -4.47
CA LEU A 104 11.10 -2.25 -4.10
C LEU A 104 10.51 -3.00 -5.30
N ASP A 105 9.78 -2.28 -6.15
CA ASP A 105 9.22 -2.78 -7.42
C ASP A 105 10.32 -3.06 -8.45
N ASP A 106 11.23 -2.09 -8.64
CA ASP A 106 12.40 -2.24 -9.52
C ASP A 106 13.71 -1.89 -8.78
N PRO A 107 14.37 -2.90 -8.17
CA PRO A 107 15.66 -2.73 -7.51
C PRO A 107 16.79 -2.26 -8.44
N SER A 108 16.67 -2.41 -9.76
CA SER A 108 17.70 -1.94 -10.70
C SER A 108 17.85 -0.41 -10.69
N LEU A 109 16.79 0.31 -10.29
CA LEU A 109 16.75 1.77 -10.21
C LEU A 109 17.47 2.34 -8.98
N LEU A 110 17.89 1.49 -8.03
CA LEU A 110 18.55 1.92 -6.78
C LEU A 110 19.86 2.69 -7.03
N GLY A 111 20.61 2.32 -8.07
CA GLY A 111 21.93 2.86 -8.32
C GLY A 111 22.86 2.65 -7.12
N GLY A 112 23.43 3.74 -6.58
CA GLY A 112 24.26 3.72 -5.38
C GLY A 112 23.51 3.84 -4.05
N ASN A 113 22.17 3.93 -4.08
CA ASN A 113 21.36 3.99 -2.87
C ASN A 113 21.09 2.59 -2.32
N SER A 114 20.81 2.52 -1.02
CA SER A 114 20.47 1.30 -0.31
C SER A 114 19.07 1.38 0.28
N LEU A 115 18.43 0.22 0.35
CA LEU A 115 17.17 0.00 1.02
C LEU A 115 17.40 -0.35 2.48
N PHE A 116 16.44 0.00 3.34
CA PHE A 116 16.40 -0.47 4.69
C PHE A 116 16.09 -1.97 4.73
N LYS A 117 16.85 -2.72 5.53
CA LYS A 117 16.76 -4.18 5.60
C LYS A 117 16.51 -4.63 7.03
N VAL A 118 15.73 -5.69 7.16
CA VAL A 118 15.60 -6.44 8.42
C VAL A 118 16.17 -7.82 8.17
N ASN A 119 17.22 -8.17 8.93
CA ASN A 119 17.92 -9.45 8.75
C ASN A 119 18.32 -9.70 7.27
N GLY A 120 18.87 -8.67 6.61
CA GLY A 120 19.31 -8.74 5.21
C GLY A 120 18.22 -8.59 4.15
N ASN A 121 16.94 -8.66 4.52
CA ASN A 121 15.82 -8.56 3.57
C ASN A 121 15.25 -7.14 3.52
N PRO A 122 15.07 -6.54 2.32
CA PRO A 122 14.35 -5.27 2.19
C PRO A 122 12.95 -5.39 2.76
N VAL A 123 12.50 -4.36 3.46
CA VAL A 123 11.16 -4.31 4.05
C VAL A 123 10.31 -3.24 3.40
N ASN A 124 9.00 -3.36 3.56
CA ASN A 124 8.08 -2.35 3.04
C ASN A 124 7.84 -1.25 4.08
N LEU A 125 7.16 -1.60 5.18
CA LEU A 125 6.98 -0.77 6.36
C LEU A 125 7.15 -1.63 7.61
N VAL A 126 8.02 -1.18 8.51
CA VAL A 126 8.35 -1.88 9.74
C VAL A 126 8.33 -0.92 10.93
N ARG A 127 7.82 -1.41 12.05
CA ARG A 127 7.95 -0.80 13.37
C ARG A 127 9.19 -1.36 14.05
N VAL A 128 10.03 -0.51 14.58
CA VAL A 128 11.28 -0.89 15.25
C VAL A 128 11.28 -0.35 16.67
N VAL A 129 11.66 -1.19 17.64
CA VAL A 129 12.01 -0.75 18.99
C VAL A 129 13.37 -0.07 18.91
N ASP A 130 13.36 1.24 19.07
CA ASP A 130 14.50 2.13 18.84
C ASP A 130 14.62 3.11 20.00
N ALA A 131 15.13 2.57 21.12
CA ALA A 131 15.46 3.39 22.28
C ALA A 131 16.48 4.46 21.85
N ASP A 132 16.13 5.72 22.08
CA ASP A 132 16.92 6.92 21.78
C ASP A 132 16.90 7.39 20.31
N SER A 133 15.93 6.97 19.50
CA SER A 133 15.78 7.39 18.09
C SER A 133 17.07 7.21 17.28
N GLY A 134 17.79 6.11 17.50
CA GLY A 134 19.06 5.81 16.81
C GLY A 134 18.90 5.75 15.29
N LEU A 135 17.73 5.32 14.80
CA LEU A 135 17.44 5.27 13.38
C LEU A 135 17.32 6.65 12.73
N CYS A 136 17.02 7.71 13.48
CA CYS A 136 17.00 9.09 12.99
C CYS A 136 18.32 9.84 13.24
N LYS A 137 19.35 9.18 13.77
CA LYS A 137 20.67 9.76 13.92
C LYS A 137 21.56 9.34 12.77
N LYS A 138 22.27 10.30 12.18
CA LYS A 138 23.29 10.02 11.17
C LYS A 138 24.55 9.48 11.85
N ASP A 139 25.20 8.54 11.21
CA ASP A 139 26.55 8.09 11.57
C ASP A 139 27.60 9.15 11.23
N ALA A 140 28.87 8.87 11.56
CA ALA A 140 30.00 9.76 11.25
C ALA A 140 30.20 9.99 9.74
N SER A 141 29.63 9.13 8.88
CA SER A 141 29.64 9.25 7.42
C SER A 141 28.43 10.03 6.88
N GLY A 142 27.57 10.55 7.76
CA GLY A 142 26.36 11.30 7.39
C GLY A 142 25.21 10.43 6.91
N LYS A 143 25.29 9.09 7.05
CA LYS A 143 24.26 8.14 6.63
C LYS A 143 23.41 7.72 7.81
N TYR A 144 22.13 7.47 7.54
CA TYR A 144 21.27 6.87 8.56
C TYR A 144 21.48 5.35 8.60
N PRO A 145 21.19 4.68 9.73
CA PRO A 145 21.19 3.23 9.78
C PRO A 145 20.19 2.63 8.77
N GLU A 146 20.64 1.58 8.10
CA GLU A 146 19.91 0.89 7.02
C GLU A 146 19.58 -0.56 7.35
N THR A 147 19.94 -1.02 8.55
CA THR A 147 19.68 -2.40 8.98
C THR A 147 19.29 -2.47 10.44
N VAL A 148 18.44 -3.43 10.77
CA VAL A 148 18.12 -3.81 12.15
C VAL A 148 17.89 -5.31 12.29
N ASP A 149 18.08 -5.81 13.51
CA ASP A 149 17.76 -7.18 13.88
C ASP A 149 16.24 -7.44 13.88
N LEU A 150 15.85 -8.65 13.49
CA LEU A 150 14.47 -9.12 13.56
C LEU A 150 13.87 -8.97 14.96
N ALA A 151 14.66 -9.24 16.02
CA ALA A 151 14.21 -9.20 17.41
C ALA A 151 13.71 -7.82 17.87
N LYS A 152 14.14 -6.75 17.21
CA LYS A 152 13.70 -5.37 17.50
C LYS A 152 12.61 -4.88 16.55
N SER A 153 12.18 -5.70 15.59
CA SER A 153 11.35 -5.26 14.48
C SER A 153 10.00 -5.99 14.46
N SER A 154 8.98 -5.32 13.95
CA SER A 154 7.65 -5.88 13.72
C SER A 154 7.14 -5.37 12.37
N ASN A 155 7.00 -6.28 11.41
CA ASN A 155 6.54 -5.94 10.07
C ASN A 155 5.08 -5.49 10.13
N LEU A 156 4.80 -4.30 9.59
CA LEU A 156 3.45 -3.76 9.50
C LEU A 156 2.83 -4.01 8.13
N LEU A 157 3.67 -3.99 7.09
CA LEU A 157 3.30 -4.40 5.74
C LEU A 157 4.11 -5.63 5.34
N ARG A 158 3.49 -6.49 4.52
CA ARG A 158 4.15 -7.67 3.98
C ARG A 158 5.30 -7.27 3.05
N ASN A 159 6.29 -8.16 2.94
CA ASN A 159 7.37 -7.99 1.98
C ASN A 159 6.82 -8.11 0.54
N ILE A 160 7.37 -7.34 -0.39
CA ILE A 160 6.93 -7.22 -1.79
C ILE A 160 7.32 -8.43 -2.64
N ASN A 161 8.23 -9.30 -2.16
CA ASN A 161 8.63 -10.55 -2.83
C ASN A 161 7.49 -11.59 -3.02
N SER A 162 6.25 -11.24 -2.72
CA SER A 162 5.06 -12.10 -2.82
C SER A 162 4.07 -11.60 -3.88
N GLY A 163 4.49 -11.53 -5.15
CA GLY A 163 3.57 -11.39 -6.30
C GLY A 163 2.62 -10.18 -6.32
N ASP A 164 1.64 -10.25 -7.23
CA ASP A 164 0.64 -9.21 -7.48
C ASP A 164 -0.14 -8.84 -6.21
N GLY A 165 -0.29 -7.53 -5.93
CA GLY A 165 -1.10 -7.01 -4.82
C GLY A 165 -0.31 -6.62 -3.55
N SER A 166 1.00 -6.46 -3.64
CA SER A 166 1.78 -5.89 -2.55
C SER A 166 1.43 -4.40 -2.32
N ILE A 167 1.32 -4.00 -1.05
CA ILE A 167 0.86 -2.66 -0.63
C ILE A 167 2.07 -1.88 -0.14
N GLY A 168 2.45 -0.81 -0.81
CA GLY A 168 3.53 0.09 -0.44
C GLY A 168 3.06 1.40 0.22
N VAL A 169 4.03 2.09 0.83
CA VAL A 169 3.87 3.46 1.33
C VAL A 169 4.15 4.45 0.19
N HIS A 170 3.26 5.41 0.00
CA HIS A 170 3.34 6.42 -1.07
C HIS A 170 3.65 7.81 -0.56
N GLU A 171 3.04 8.18 0.56
CA GLU A 171 3.17 9.49 1.16
C GLU A 171 3.10 9.36 2.68
N VAL A 172 3.93 10.12 3.40
CA VAL A 172 3.83 10.27 4.85
C VAL A 172 4.14 11.73 5.21
N THR A 173 3.20 12.39 5.88
CA THR A 173 3.37 13.75 6.40
C THR A 173 3.01 13.79 7.88
N LEU A 174 3.79 14.52 8.66
CA LEU A 174 3.55 14.74 10.08
C LEU A 174 3.65 16.24 10.37
N GLU A 175 2.56 16.82 10.85
CA GLU A 175 2.46 18.24 11.16
C GLU A 175 2.16 18.41 12.65
N LYS A 176 2.98 19.18 13.36
CA LYS A 176 2.69 19.54 14.76
C LYS A 176 1.61 20.62 14.77
N ILE A 177 0.53 20.37 15.50
CA ILE A 177 -0.63 21.27 15.60
C ILE A 177 -0.46 22.25 16.76
N THR A 178 0.16 21.81 17.86
CA THR A 178 0.39 22.67 19.03
C THR A 178 1.57 23.61 18.80
N SER A 179 1.43 24.86 19.25
CA SER A 179 2.48 25.90 19.17
C SER A 179 3.58 25.71 20.20
N ASP A 180 3.26 25.06 21.33
CA ASP A 180 4.11 25.11 22.51
C ASP A 180 5.12 23.95 22.53
N ASN A 181 6.31 24.19 23.08
CA ASN A 181 7.35 23.18 23.28
C ASN A 181 7.14 22.43 24.59
N SER A 182 5.94 21.86 24.75
CA SER A 182 5.63 20.94 25.84
C SER A 182 5.99 19.50 25.45
N ARG A 183 6.15 18.64 26.46
CA ARG A 183 6.27 17.17 26.29
C ARG A 183 5.00 16.55 25.71
N GLU A 184 3.88 17.24 25.92
CA GLU A 184 2.58 16.93 25.32
C GLU A 184 2.33 17.80 24.10
N ALA A 185 2.01 17.17 22.97
CA ALA A 185 1.71 17.84 21.72
C ALA A 185 0.68 17.04 20.91
N LEU A 186 -0.03 17.75 20.03
CA LEU A 186 -0.90 17.15 19.03
C LEU A 186 -0.21 17.18 17.69
N TYR A 187 -0.28 16.08 16.95
CA TYR A 187 0.21 15.98 15.59
C TYR A 187 -0.90 15.50 14.66
N LYS A 188 -0.90 16.04 13.44
CA LYS A 188 -1.65 15.51 12.31
C LYS A 188 -0.71 14.60 11.52
N LEU A 189 -0.96 13.30 11.57
CA LEU A 189 -0.27 12.32 10.73
C LEU A 189 -1.16 11.98 9.55
N THR A 190 -0.59 12.08 8.36
CA THR A 190 -1.22 11.66 7.12
C THR A 190 -0.32 10.66 6.44
N PHE A 191 -0.86 9.54 5.97
CA PHE A 191 -0.11 8.60 5.17
C PHE A 191 -0.97 7.94 4.10
N THR A 192 -0.36 7.65 2.96
CA THR A 192 -1.03 7.03 1.82
C THR A 192 -0.47 5.64 1.60
N LEU A 193 -1.33 4.64 1.63
CA LEU A 193 -1.00 3.25 1.32
C LEU A 193 -1.69 2.83 0.03
N GLY A 194 -1.03 2.01 -0.77
CA GLY A 194 -1.64 1.48 -1.98
C GLY A 194 -0.74 0.49 -2.66
N THR A 195 -1.13 0.02 -3.83
CA THR A 195 -0.34 -0.91 -4.64
C THR A 195 1.11 -0.41 -4.79
N SER A 196 2.09 -1.29 -4.57
CA SER A 196 3.52 -0.92 -4.62
C SER A 196 4.09 -0.90 -6.03
N LYS A 197 3.34 -1.39 -7.02
CA LYS A 197 3.74 -1.37 -8.42
C LYS A 197 3.51 0.01 -9.01
N MET A 198 4.59 0.75 -9.26
CA MET A 198 4.49 2.17 -9.63
C MET A 198 3.94 2.37 -11.04
N SER A 199 4.08 1.39 -11.92
CA SER A 199 3.51 1.46 -13.27
C SER A 199 1.98 1.52 -13.28
N GLU A 200 1.31 1.11 -12.19
CA GLU A 200 -0.16 1.03 -12.10
C GLU A 200 -0.79 2.30 -11.49
N ILE A 201 0.04 3.26 -11.05
CA ILE A 201 -0.39 4.46 -10.31
C ILE A 201 0.00 5.74 -11.06
N ARG A 202 -0.90 6.73 -11.03
CA ARG A 202 -0.72 8.09 -11.55
C ARG A 202 -1.25 9.10 -10.53
N ASP A 203 -0.41 10.05 -10.13
CA ASP A 203 -0.78 11.18 -9.26
C ASP A 203 -1.62 10.76 -8.03
N SER A 204 -1.17 9.73 -7.31
CA SER A 204 -1.85 9.17 -6.13
C SER A 204 -3.22 8.52 -6.41
N SER A 205 -3.45 8.08 -7.64
CA SER A 205 -4.63 7.34 -8.07
C SER A 205 -4.25 6.14 -8.95
N CYS A 206 -5.12 5.14 -9.04
CA CYS A 206 -4.91 4.03 -9.98
C CYS A 206 -5.14 4.50 -11.41
N LYS A 207 -4.31 4.04 -12.35
CA LYS A 207 -4.50 4.27 -13.78
C LYS A 207 -5.88 3.78 -14.24
N ALA A 208 -6.49 4.51 -15.16
CA ALA A 208 -7.76 4.11 -15.76
C ALA A 208 -7.61 2.84 -16.61
N PRO A 209 -8.67 2.04 -16.82
CA PRO A 209 -8.60 0.81 -17.61
C PRO A 209 -8.16 0.98 -19.08
N THR A 210 -8.17 2.21 -19.58
CA THR A 210 -7.80 2.57 -20.96
C THR A 210 -6.33 2.92 -21.12
N GLU A 211 -5.57 2.97 -20.02
CA GLU A 211 -4.16 3.36 -20.00
C GLU A 211 -3.24 2.13 -20.05
N ASP A 212 -2.07 2.25 -20.68
CA ASP A 212 -1.07 1.19 -20.71
C ASP A 212 -0.55 0.86 -19.29
N ASP A 213 -0.27 -0.43 -19.06
CA ASP A 213 0.07 -1.02 -17.75
C ASP A 213 -0.98 -0.81 -16.66
N SER A 214 -2.22 -0.49 -17.04
CA SER A 214 -3.33 -0.42 -16.11
C SER A 214 -3.66 -1.81 -15.57
N ASN A 215 -3.74 -1.90 -14.25
CA ASN A 215 -4.21 -3.07 -13.54
C ASN A 215 -5.33 -2.65 -12.58
N PHE A 216 -6.34 -1.98 -13.12
CA PHE A 216 -7.39 -1.33 -12.32
C PHE A 216 -8.13 -2.28 -11.37
N GLU A 217 -8.17 -3.57 -11.69
CA GLU A 217 -8.77 -4.62 -10.88
C GLU A 217 -7.95 -4.97 -9.63
N PHE A 218 -6.64 -4.76 -9.66
CA PHE A 218 -5.72 -5.09 -8.56
C PHE A 218 -4.99 -3.87 -8.00
N CYS A 219 -5.26 -2.69 -8.56
CA CYS A 219 -4.79 -1.43 -8.02
C CYS A 219 -5.76 -0.87 -6.97
N ALA A 220 -5.22 -0.53 -5.80
CA ALA A 220 -5.92 0.26 -4.79
C ALA A 220 -4.95 1.23 -4.13
N ILE A 221 -5.44 2.43 -3.81
CA ILE A 221 -4.70 3.43 -3.06
C ILE A 221 -5.68 4.16 -2.15
N ASN A 222 -5.28 4.38 -0.90
CA ASN A 222 -6.09 5.13 0.06
C ASN A 222 -5.21 5.99 0.97
N LYS A 223 -5.78 7.13 1.35
CA LYS A 223 -5.17 8.12 2.24
C LYS A 223 -5.79 7.98 3.63
N PHE A 224 -4.93 7.88 4.63
CA PHE A 224 -5.29 7.79 6.04
C PHE A 224 -4.85 9.08 6.73
N GLU A 225 -5.77 9.69 7.46
CA GLU A 225 -5.52 10.91 8.23
C GLU A 225 -5.92 10.68 9.68
N MET A 226 -5.06 11.09 10.60
CA MET A 226 -5.29 10.91 12.02
C MET A 226 -4.65 12.03 12.84
N ILE A 227 -5.33 12.42 13.91
CA ILE A 227 -4.77 13.27 14.96
C ILE A 227 -4.26 12.37 16.08
N VAL A 228 -3.02 12.56 16.48
CA VAL A 228 -2.35 11.81 17.55
C VAL A 228 -1.85 12.76 18.63
N ARG A 229 -1.85 12.28 19.88
CA ARG A 229 -1.37 13.03 21.05
C ARG A 229 -0.18 12.32 21.68
N THR A 230 0.79 13.10 22.16
CA THR A 230 1.83 12.63 23.07
C THR A 230 1.45 12.91 24.53
N ASN A 231 1.76 11.99 25.44
CA ASN A 231 1.50 12.17 26.88
C ASN A 231 2.75 12.51 27.70
N GLY A 232 3.95 12.51 27.10
CA GLY A 232 5.19 12.96 27.74
C GLY A 232 5.99 11.89 28.47
#